data_AF-A0A6B3IL81-F1
#
_entry.id   AF-A0A6B3IL81-F1
#
_cell.length_a   1.000
_cell.length_b   1.000
_cell.length_c   1.000
_cell.angle_alpha   90.00
_cell.angle_beta   90.00
_cell.angle_gamma   90.00
#
_symmetry.space_group_name_H-M   'P 1'
#
loop_
_entity.id
_entity.type
_entity.pdbx_description
1 polymer ?
#
loop_
_entity_poly.entity_id
_entity_poly.type
_entity_poly.pdbx_seq_one_letter_code
_entity_poly.pdbx_strand_id
1 'polypeptide(L)'
;MTTLEQNPAAGSPATTGAGRDHGLAYWAVSDCWNITRRTLTHYQRHPSAIVWQLGFPILSVLLYGYIFGSAMKVPGGGDYREFLMPGMFAMTMAMGFMNTAVAVVTDAGKGVVDRF
;
A
#
# COMPACT_ATOMS: atom_id res chain seq x y z
N MET A 1 8.00 59.45 -25.74
CA MET A 1 7.68 58.58 -26.89
C MET A 1 8.93 58.48 -27.75
N THR A 2 9.88 57.62 -27.36
CA THR A 2 11.13 57.37 -28.10
C THR A 2 11.66 55.98 -27.72
N THR A 3 11.33 55.04 -28.60
CA THR A 3 12.16 53.93 -29.10
C THR A 3 12.98 53.11 -28.09
N LEU A 4 12.43 51.95 -27.70
CA LEU A 4 13.21 50.83 -27.18
C LEU A 4 13.99 50.19 -28.35
N GLU A 5 15.31 50.17 -28.23
CA GLU A 5 16.19 49.46 -29.14
C GLU A 5 15.86 47.97 -29.18
N GLN A 6 15.75 47.48 -30.42
CA GLN A 6 15.80 46.08 -30.78
C GLN A 6 17.10 45.45 -30.26
N ASN A 7 16.98 44.29 -29.60
CA ASN A 7 18.07 43.34 -29.45
C ASN A 7 17.83 42.16 -30.41
N PRO A 8 18.55 42.06 -31.53
CA PRO A 8 18.46 40.93 -32.45
C PRO A 8 19.73 40.07 -32.38
N ALA A 9 19.82 39.12 -31.44
CA ALA A 9 20.71 37.94 -31.57
C ALA A 9 20.54 36.94 -30.40
N ALA A 10 19.67 35.96 -30.59
CA ALA A 10 19.86 34.58 -30.16
C ALA A 10 18.73 33.79 -30.85
N GLY A 11 18.95 33.05 -31.92
CA GLY A 11 19.92 31.96 -31.98
C GLY A 11 19.16 30.63 -31.87
N SER A 12 18.45 30.30 -32.95
CA SER A 12 17.94 28.98 -33.37
C SER A 12 16.96 28.18 -32.48
N PRO A 13 16.03 27.43 -33.11
CA PRO A 13 15.11 26.53 -32.42
C PRO A 13 15.91 25.33 -31.90
N ALA A 14 15.96 25.15 -30.59
CA ALA A 14 16.45 23.91 -30.00
C ALA A 14 15.39 22.82 -30.24
N THR A 15 15.52 22.15 -31.38
CA THR A 15 15.01 20.80 -31.57
C THR A 15 15.73 19.89 -30.57
N THR A 16 15.03 19.44 -29.53
CA THR A 16 15.39 18.17 -28.87
C THR A 16 14.38 17.15 -29.35
N GLY A 17 14.74 16.49 -30.44
CA GLY A 17 14.17 15.20 -30.78
C GLY A 17 14.62 14.12 -29.80
N ALA A 18 14.18 12.90 -30.11
CA ALA A 18 14.59 11.65 -29.52
C ALA A 18 13.90 11.28 -28.19
N GLY A 19 12.73 10.67 -28.37
CA GLY A 19 12.65 9.22 -28.13
C GLY A 19 12.64 8.81 -26.68
N ARG A 20 11.45 8.72 -26.11
CA ARG A 20 11.20 7.86 -24.96
C ARG A 20 9.86 7.17 -25.17
N ASP A 21 9.91 6.12 -26.00
CA ASP A 21 8.91 5.04 -26.09
C ASP A 21 8.88 4.24 -24.77
N HIS A 22 8.66 4.94 -23.67
CA HIS A 22 8.31 4.34 -22.40
C HIS A 22 6.89 4.79 -22.19
N GLY A 23 5.94 3.89 -22.47
CA GLY A 23 4.52 4.21 -22.39
C GLY A 23 4.21 4.89 -21.06
N LEU A 24 3.30 5.85 -21.05
CA LEU A 24 2.87 6.60 -19.87
C LEU A 24 2.63 5.68 -18.65
N ALA A 25 2.21 4.44 -18.89
CA ALA A 25 2.11 3.37 -17.91
C ALA A 25 3.44 3.05 -17.16
N TYR A 26 4.58 3.00 -17.84
CA TYR A 26 5.89 2.78 -17.22
C TYR A 26 6.25 3.90 -16.25
N TRP A 27 6.05 5.16 -16.65
CA TRP A 27 6.30 6.31 -15.78
C TRP A 27 5.34 6.33 -14.60
N ALA A 28 4.03 6.15 -14.84
CA ALA A 28 3.03 6.06 -13.79
C ALA A 28 3.32 4.94 -12.79
N VAL A 29 3.74 3.75 -13.27
CA VAL A 29 4.13 2.64 -12.39
C VAL A 29 5.40 2.97 -11.62
N SER A 30 6.40 3.60 -12.26
CA SER A 30 7.66 3.97 -11.59
C SER A 30 7.45 5.02 -10.48
N ASP A 31 6.56 5.98 -10.72
CA ASP A 31 6.24 7.04 -9.76
C ASP A 31 5.38 6.49 -8.62
N CYS A 32 4.36 5.69 -8.93
CA CYS A 32 3.57 4.95 -7.93
C CYS A 32 4.48 4.08 -7.05
N TRP A 33 5.45 3.39 -7.66
CA TRP A 33 6.39 2.53 -6.96
C TRP A 33 7.30 3.34 -6.02
N ASN A 34 7.79 4.49 -6.45
CA ASN A 34 8.65 5.34 -5.63
C ASN A 34 7.91 5.93 -4.42
N ILE A 35 6.67 6.41 -4.64
CA ILE A 35 5.79 6.92 -3.57
C ILE A 35 5.46 5.79 -2.60
N THR A 36 5.04 4.63 -3.11
CA THR A 36 4.73 3.44 -2.30
C THR A 36 5.91 3.01 -1.46
N ARG A 37 7.11 2.95 -2.04
CA ARG A 37 8.35 2.59 -1.35
C ARG A 37 8.64 3.54 -0.18
N ARG A 38 8.44 4.84 -0.36
CA ARG A 38 8.61 5.84 0.71
C ARG A 38 7.59 5.63 1.83
N THR A 39 6.31 5.42 1.50
CA THR A 39 5.24 5.17 2.48
C THR A 39 5.47 3.87 3.24
N LEU A 40 5.87 2.79 2.54
CA LEU A 40 6.24 1.51 3.16
C LEU A 40 7.41 1.67 4.14
N THR A 41 8.42 2.47 3.78
CA THR A 41 9.58 2.72 4.65
C THR A 41 9.17 3.47 5.92
N HIS A 42 8.17 4.36 5.85
CA HIS A 42 7.62 5.01 7.02
C HIS A 42 6.79 4.05 7.87
N TYR A 43 5.97 3.21 7.24
CA TYR A 43 5.19 2.15 7.89
C TYR A 43 6.09 1.14 8.62
N GLN A 44 7.23 0.77 8.01
CA GLN A 44 8.26 -0.09 8.63
C GLN A 44 8.91 0.53 9.86
N ARG A 45 8.96 1.87 9.98
CA ARG A 45 9.53 2.56 11.15
C ARG A 45 8.55 2.68 12.31
N HIS A 46 7.26 2.42 12.09
CA HIS A 46 6.24 2.36 13.14
C HIS A 46 5.68 0.92 13.31
N PRO A 47 6.52 -0.08 13.60
CA PRO A 47 6.08 -1.47 13.70
C PRO A 47 5.17 -1.72 14.92
N SER A 48 5.18 -0.82 15.92
CA SER A 48 4.39 -0.98 17.14
C SER A 48 2.88 -1.05 16.88
N ALA A 49 2.37 -0.26 15.92
CA ALA A 49 0.95 -0.27 15.56
C ALA A 49 0.54 -1.61 14.92
N ILE A 50 1.40 -2.17 14.07
CA ILE A 50 1.18 -3.46 13.40
C ILE A 50 1.18 -4.60 14.43
N VAL A 51 2.15 -4.59 15.35
CA VAL A 51 2.26 -5.61 16.41
C VAL A 51 1.04 -5.57 17.33
N TRP A 52 0.59 -4.38 17.71
CA TRP A 52 -0.62 -4.24 18.52
C TRP A 52 -1.86 -4.78 17.82
N GLN A 53 -2.01 -4.49 16.53
CA GLN A 53 -3.15 -4.93 15.74
C GLN A 53 -3.16 -6.43 15.47
N LEU A 54 -1.99 -7.04 15.29
CA LEU A 54 -1.85 -8.49 15.11
C LEU A 54 -1.84 -9.26 16.44
N GLY A 55 -1.59 -8.61 17.58
CA GLY A 55 -1.53 -9.26 18.89
C GLY A 55 -2.83 -9.99 19.24
N PHE A 56 -3.97 -9.31 19.09
CA PHE A 56 -5.29 -9.91 19.36
C PHE A 56 -5.62 -11.13 18.46
N PRO A 57 -5.49 -11.07 17.12
CA PRO A 57 -5.74 -12.23 16.27
C PRO A 57 -4.72 -13.35 16.50
N ILE A 58 -3.45 -13.07 16.80
CA ILE A 58 -2.46 -14.13 17.15
C ILE A 58 -2.90 -14.88 18.41
N LEU A 59 -3.27 -14.16 19.47
CA LEU A 59 -3.76 -14.78 20.71
C LEU A 59 -5.03 -15.60 20.45
N SER A 60 -5.91 -15.10 19.59
CA SER A 60 -7.11 -15.82 19.17
C SER A 60 -6.75 -17.11 18.43
N VAL A 61 -5.79 -17.09 17.50
CA VAL A 61 -5.35 -18.31 16.77
C VAL A 61 -4.73 -19.33 17.71
N LEU A 62 -3.95 -18.89 18.71
CA LEU A 62 -3.39 -19.78 19.72
C LEU A 62 -4.49 -20.40 20.60
N LEU A 63 -5.47 -19.62 21.04
CA LEU A 63 -6.57 -20.12 21.85
C LEU A 63 -7.47 -21.09 21.03
N TYR A 64 -7.98 -20.66 19.88
CA TYR A 64 -8.91 -21.44 19.07
C TYR A 64 -8.23 -22.60 18.34
N GLY A 65 -7.08 -22.36 17.73
CA GLY A 65 -6.33 -23.38 17.02
C GLY A 65 -5.62 -24.38 17.92
N TYR A 66 -4.97 -23.93 19.00
CA TYR A 66 -4.20 -24.82 19.87
C TYR A 66 -4.96 -25.31 21.10
N ILE A 67 -5.57 -24.43 21.89
CA ILE A 67 -6.22 -24.85 23.14
C ILE A 67 -7.53 -25.59 22.84
N PHE A 68 -8.43 -24.99 22.06
CA PHE A 68 -9.70 -25.64 21.70
C PHE A 68 -9.49 -26.78 20.70
N GLY A 69 -8.56 -26.64 19.73
CA GLY A 69 -8.20 -27.74 18.83
C GLY A 69 -7.52 -28.93 19.51
N SER A 70 -6.83 -28.75 20.64
CA SER A 70 -6.30 -29.86 21.45
C SER A 70 -7.35 -30.46 22.38
N ALA A 71 -8.34 -29.69 22.82
CA ALA A 71 -9.34 -30.13 23.78
C ALA A 71 -10.58 -30.77 23.12
N MET A 72 -10.91 -30.39 21.88
CA MET A 72 -12.05 -30.93 21.14
C MET A 72 -11.63 -32.08 20.22
N LYS A 73 -12.04 -33.30 20.57
CA LYS A 73 -12.05 -34.43 19.63
C LYS A 73 -13.25 -34.30 18.70
N VAL A 74 -13.01 -33.96 17.44
CA VAL A 74 -14.05 -33.86 16.42
C VAL A 74 -14.63 -35.27 16.14
N PRO A 75 -15.95 -35.48 16.28
CA PRO A 75 -16.58 -36.73 15.87
C PRO A 75 -16.41 -36.91 14.35
N GLY A 76 -15.70 -37.97 13.92
CA GLY A 76 -15.40 -38.22 12.51
C GLY A 76 -13.92 -38.11 12.12
N GLY A 77 -13.02 -37.76 13.05
CA GLY A 77 -11.57 -37.85 12.83
C GLY A 77 -10.93 -36.68 12.07
N GLY A 78 -11.68 -35.61 11.79
CA GLY A 78 -11.13 -34.39 11.18
C GLY A 78 -10.39 -33.50 12.18
N ASP A 79 -9.39 -32.74 11.72
CA ASP A 79 -8.67 -31.78 12.55
C ASP A 79 -9.47 -30.46 12.62
N TYR A 80 -9.84 -30.05 13.84
CA TYR A 80 -10.53 -28.78 14.10
C TYR A 80 -9.75 -27.56 13.58
N ARG A 81 -8.41 -27.66 13.51
CA ARG A 81 -7.55 -26.63 12.95
C ARG A 81 -7.80 -26.39 11.46
N GLU A 82 -8.02 -27.43 10.67
CA GLU A 82 -8.23 -27.31 9.22
C GLU A 82 -9.50 -26.54 8.86
N PHE A 83 -10.52 -26.59 9.72
CA PHE A 83 -11.74 -25.80 9.56
C PHE A 83 -11.59 -24.36 10.03
N LEU A 84 -10.90 -24.11 11.14
CA LEU A 84 -10.81 -22.77 11.72
C LEU A 84 -9.78 -21.86 11.05
N MET A 85 -8.62 -22.40 10.71
CA MET A 85 -7.50 -21.63 10.16
C MET A 85 -7.88 -20.75 8.96
N PRO A 86 -8.59 -21.25 7.93
CA PRO A 86 -8.96 -20.41 6.78
C PRO A 86 -9.88 -19.25 7.15
N GLY A 87 -10.85 -19.45 8.05
CA GLY A 87 -11.73 -18.38 8.52
C GLY A 87 -10.99 -17.28 9.29
N MET A 88 -10.06 -17.67 10.16
CA MET A 88 -9.24 -16.74 10.92
C MET A 88 -8.28 -15.94 10.03
N PHE A 89 -7.68 -16.59 9.01
CA PHE A 89 -6.86 -15.90 8.02
C PHE A 89 -7.67 -14.94 7.15
N ALA A 90 -8.86 -15.35 6.71
CA ALA A 90 -9.76 -14.49 5.94
C ALA A 90 -10.15 -13.23 6.74
N MET A 91 -10.49 -13.40 8.03
CA MET A 91 -10.83 -12.27 8.91
C MET A 91 -9.62 -11.35 9.13
N THR A 92 -8.42 -11.92 9.33
CA THR A 92 -7.19 -11.13 9.50
C THR A 92 -6.85 -10.34 8.24
N MET A 93 -6.96 -10.95 7.06
CA MET A 93 -6.78 -10.28 5.78
C MET A 93 -7.82 -9.17 5.56
N ALA A 94 -9.09 -9.42 5.89
CA ALA A 94 -10.15 -8.42 5.79
C ALA A 94 -9.89 -7.21 6.68
N MET A 95 -9.42 -7.42 7.93
CA MET A 95 -9.01 -6.31 8.80
C MET A 95 -7.83 -5.54 8.21
N GLY A 96 -6.81 -6.24 7.70
CA GLY A 96 -5.65 -5.60 7.05
C GLY A 96 -6.06 -4.76 5.83
N PHE A 97 -6.97 -5.28 5.02
CA PHE A 97 -7.55 -4.58 3.87
C PHE A 97 -8.30 -3.32 4.32
N MET A 98 -9.13 -3.42 5.36
CA MET A 98 -9.89 -2.29 5.89
C MET A 98 -8.97 -1.15 6.36
N ASN A 99 -7.87 -1.46 7.06
CA ASN A 99 -6.91 -0.43 7.47
C ASN A 99 -6.29 0.31 6.28
N THR A 100 -5.96 -0.45 5.23
CA THR A 100 -5.39 0.10 4.00
C THR A 100 -6.42 0.97 3.28
N ALA A 101 -7.68 0.52 3.19
CA ALA A 101 -8.76 1.28 2.59
C ALA A 101 -8.99 2.61 3.32
N VAL A 102 -8.99 2.59 4.66
CA VAL A 102 -9.11 3.82 5.48
C VAL A 102 -7.92 4.74 5.23
N ALA A 103 -6.70 4.22 5.14
CA ALA A 103 -5.52 5.02 4.83
C ALA A 103 -5.63 5.70 3.46
N VAL A 104 -6.06 4.96 2.42
CA VAL A 104 -6.27 5.50 1.07
C VAL A 104 -7.36 6.56 1.05
N VAL A 105 -8.51 6.33 1.70
CA VAL A 105 -9.60 7.32 1.80
C VAL A 105 -9.13 8.58 2.54
N THR A 106 -8.33 8.41 3.60
CA THR A 106 -7.76 9.53 4.35
C THR A 106 -6.79 10.35 3.49
N ASP A 107 -5.95 9.70 2.69
CA ASP A 107 -5.01 10.37 1.79
C ASP A 107 -5.73 11.09 0.64
N ALA A 108 -6.80 10.50 0.10
CA ALA A 108 -7.67 11.14 -0.88
C ALA A 108 -8.37 12.38 -0.29
N GLY A 109 -8.93 12.27 0.92
CA GLY A 109 -9.61 13.37 1.60
C GLY A 109 -8.69 14.54 1.99
N LYS A 110 -7.38 14.30 2.14
CA LYS A 110 -6.37 15.34 2.39
C LYS A 110 -5.89 16.04 1.11
N GLY A 111 -6.49 15.76 -0.05
CA GLY A 111 -6.11 16.35 -1.33
C GLY A 111 -4.72 15.94 -1.81
N VAL A 112 -4.17 14.82 -1.31
CA VAL A 112 -2.83 14.36 -1.69
C VAL A 112 -2.76 13.99 -3.17
N VAL A 113 -3.88 13.52 -3.73
CA VAL A 113 -4.01 13.12 -5.13
C VAL A 113 -4.20 14.33 -6.06
N ASP A 114 -4.70 15.46 -5.55
CA ASP A 114 -5.00 16.66 -6.35
C ASP A 114 -3.81 17.63 -6.46
N ARG A 115 -2.78 17.44 -5.62
CA ARG A 115 -1.53 18.25 -5.60
C ARG A 115 -0.39 17.67 -6.43
N PHE A 116 -0.55 16.47 -6.99
CA PHE A 116 0.44 15.77 -7.82
C PHE A 116 -0.22 15.42 -9.16
#